data_AF-A0A1V4TVD6-F1
#
_entry.id   AF-A0A1V4TVD6-F1
#
_cell.length_a   1.000
_cell.length_b   1.000
_cell.length_c   1.000
_cell.angle_alpha   90.00
_cell.angle_beta   90.00
_cell.angle_gamma   90.00
#
_symmetry.space_group_name_H-M   'P 1'
#
loop_
_entity.id
_entity.type
_entity.pdbx_description
1 polymer ?
#
loop_
_entity_poly.entity_id
_entity_poly.type
_entity_poly.pdbx_seq_one_letter_code
_entity_poly.pdbx_strand_id
1 'polypeptide(L)'
;MRSRSDPAISDTIATTLIIILVVALAAVIAAIIMGIPLLPAKPTLAAFKADTVMGSTTKNVPVIRLYQMAGASLTQEYTEGGHQVVNFTRIRLVDPTGKSLKVQTAISMRGKTIEKGEPFYIFYYNTGGTESPWIWITNDPSRVFASTVQPFSPHGTWKVLVTDEKDTNMVIFQQDVRL
;
A
#
# COMPACT_ATOMS: atom_id res chain seq x y z
N MET A 1 32.18 56.32 -34.48
CA MET A 1 31.17 55.25 -34.28
C MET A 1 30.86 55.16 -32.79
N ARG A 2 29.67 55.60 -32.35
CA ARG A 2 29.19 55.38 -30.97
C ARG A 2 28.26 54.17 -31.00
N SER A 3 28.56 53.12 -30.25
CA SER A 3 27.59 52.05 -30.03
C SER A 3 26.44 52.63 -29.21
N ARG A 4 25.23 52.61 -29.75
CA ARG A 4 24.03 52.84 -28.95
C ARG A 4 23.87 51.64 -28.03
N SER A 5 24.11 51.83 -26.75
CA SER A 5 23.63 50.90 -25.73
C SER A 5 22.13 51.16 -25.59
N ASP A 6 21.29 50.25 -26.07
CA ASP A 6 19.82 50.33 -25.94
C ASP A 6 19.40 49.99 -24.50
N PRO A 7 19.09 50.98 -23.63
CA PRO A 7 18.78 50.71 -22.23
C PRO A 7 17.36 50.15 -22.09
N ALA A 8 16.46 50.56 -22.98
CA ALA A 8 15.04 50.22 -22.95
C ALA A 8 14.77 48.72 -23.16
N ILE A 9 15.58 48.04 -23.97
CA ILE A 9 15.46 46.59 -24.21
C ILE A 9 15.94 45.82 -22.97
N SER A 10 17.04 46.27 -22.33
CA SER A 10 17.58 45.66 -21.11
C SER A 10 16.63 45.77 -19.92
N ASP A 11 16.04 46.95 -19.71
CA ASP A 11 15.12 47.19 -18.58
C ASP A 11 13.81 46.40 -18.72
N THR A 12 13.30 46.28 -19.94
CA THR A 12 12.08 45.52 -20.24
C THR A 12 12.31 44.02 -20.04
N ILE A 13 13.46 43.50 -20.49
CA ILE A 13 13.83 42.09 -20.28
C ILE A 13 14.04 41.80 -18.79
N ALA A 14 14.75 42.68 -18.07
CA ALA A 14 14.98 42.53 -16.64
C ALA A 14 13.66 42.52 -15.85
N THR A 15 12.75 43.46 -16.16
CA THR A 15 11.43 43.53 -15.52
C THR A 15 10.61 42.27 -15.79
N THR A 16 10.64 41.77 -17.03
CA THR A 16 9.91 40.56 -17.42
C THR A 16 10.46 39.32 -16.70
N LEU A 17 11.78 39.18 -16.60
CA LEU A 17 12.42 38.10 -15.85
C LEU A 17 12.08 38.13 -14.35
N ILE A 18 12.06 39.32 -13.75
CA ILE A 18 11.66 39.49 -12.35
C ILE A 18 10.22 39.06 -12.14
N ILE A 19 9.30 39.46 -13.02
CA ILE A 19 7.89 39.05 -12.94
C ILE A 19 7.76 37.53 -13.04
N ILE A 20 8.43 36.89 -14.00
CA ILE A 20 8.40 35.42 -14.16
C ILE A 20 8.92 34.74 -12.89
N LEU A 21 10.02 35.23 -12.32
CA LEU A 21 10.61 34.67 -11.10
C LEU A 21 9.65 34.80 -9.91
N VAL A 22 9.03 35.97 -9.74
CA VAL A 22 8.08 36.22 -8.65
C VAL A 22 6.84 35.34 -8.78
N VAL A 23 6.30 35.20 -10.00
CA VAL A 23 5.14 34.33 -10.26
C VAL A 23 5.50 32.86 -10.00
N ALA A 24 6.67 32.41 -10.44
CA ALA A 24 7.14 31.05 -10.18
C ALA A 24 7.32 30.80 -8.67
N LEU A 25 7.92 31.73 -7.93
CA LEU A 25 8.08 31.63 -6.48
C LEU A 25 6.73 31.64 -5.75
N ALA A 26 5.79 32.50 -6.17
CA ALA A 26 4.45 32.56 -5.61
C ALA A 26 3.68 31.25 -5.83
N ALA A 27 3.81 30.63 -7.01
CA ALA A 27 3.23 29.32 -7.30
C ALA A 27 3.83 28.23 -6.42
N VAL A 28 5.15 28.24 -6.20
CA VAL A 28 5.84 27.30 -5.30
C VAL A 28 5.36 27.47 -3.85
N ILE A 29 5.28 28.70 -3.35
CA ILE A 29 4.80 28.99 -2.00
C ILE A 29 3.34 28.57 -1.83
N ALA A 30 2.49 28.88 -2.81
CA ALA A 30 1.08 28.47 -2.79
C ALA A 30 0.93 26.94 -2.75
N ALA A 31 1.72 26.22 -3.54
CA ALA A 31 1.75 24.76 -3.51
C ALA A 31 2.18 24.21 -2.14
N ILE A 32 3.17 24.82 -1.47
CA ILE A 32 3.58 24.44 -0.10
C ILE A 32 2.43 24.66 0.89
N ILE A 33 1.77 25.82 0.85
CA ILE A 33 0.65 26.13 1.75
C ILE A 33 -0.53 25.17 1.52
N MET A 34 -0.78 24.78 0.27
CA MET A 34 -1.83 23.84 -0.11
C MET A 34 -1.45 22.36 0.10
N GLY A 35 -0.24 22.06 0.58
CA GLY A 35 0.23 20.69 0.79
C GLY A 35 0.42 19.90 -0.52
N ILE A 36 0.58 20.59 -1.65
CA ILE A 36 0.82 19.96 -2.95
C ILE A 36 2.30 19.52 -2.99
N PRO A 37 2.58 18.23 -3.24
CA PRO A 37 3.96 17.75 -3.33
C PRO A 37 4.67 18.38 -4.53
N LEU A 38 5.74 19.14 -4.24
CA LEU A 38 6.57 19.83 -5.25
C LEU A 38 7.64 18.94 -5.89
N LEU A 39 7.91 17.80 -5.26
CA LEU A 39 8.86 16.79 -5.73
C LEU A 39 8.10 15.48 -5.95
N PRO A 40 8.52 14.65 -6.91
CA PRO A 40 7.99 13.30 -7.01
C PRO A 40 8.19 12.59 -5.67
N ALA A 41 7.16 11.85 -5.23
CA ALA A 41 7.24 11.08 -4.00
C ALA A 41 8.45 10.13 -4.06
N LYS A 42 9.25 10.10 -2.98
CA LYS A 42 10.34 9.12 -2.89
C LYS A 42 9.72 7.73 -2.91
N PRO A 43 10.25 6.77 -3.70
CA PRO A 43 9.73 5.42 -3.69
C PRO A 43 9.87 4.83 -2.28
N THR A 44 8.76 4.37 -1.72
CA THR A 44 8.77 3.66 -0.45
C THR A 44 9.37 2.27 -0.66
N LEU A 45 10.59 2.07 -0.19
CA LEU A 45 11.24 0.76 -0.24
C LEU A 45 10.92 -0.01 1.04
N ALA A 46 10.10 -1.04 0.91
CA ALA A 46 9.78 -2.00 1.96
C ALA A 46 9.99 -3.42 1.44
N ALA A 47 10.68 -4.25 2.21
CA ALA A 47 10.91 -5.65 1.89
C ALA A 47 9.99 -6.53 2.73
N PHE A 48 9.29 -7.46 2.08
CA PHE A 48 8.35 -8.37 2.72
C PHE A 48 8.78 -9.82 2.57
N LYS A 49 8.21 -10.68 3.40
CA LYS A 49 8.26 -12.13 3.27
C LYS A 49 6.89 -12.73 3.55
N ALA A 50 6.52 -13.72 2.76
CA ALA A 50 5.32 -14.52 2.97
C ALA A 50 5.70 -15.98 3.22
N ASP A 51 5.16 -16.59 4.27
CA ASP A 51 5.31 -18.01 4.57
C ASP A 51 3.94 -18.68 4.67
N THR A 52 3.85 -19.96 4.33
CA THR A 52 2.68 -20.77 4.70
C THR A 52 2.83 -21.24 6.14
N VAL A 53 1.81 -21.02 6.96
CA VAL A 53 1.71 -21.59 8.31
C VAL A 53 0.39 -22.36 8.45
N MET A 54 0.31 -23.29 9.40
CA MET A 54 -0.91 -24.06 9.62
C MET A 54 -1.79 -23.34 10.63
N GLY A 55 -2.89 -22.75 10.15
CA GLY A 55 -3.97 -22.18 10.95
C GLY A 55 -4.95 -23.25 11.43
N SER A 56 -5.78 -22.90 12.41
CA SER A 56 -6.67 -23.81 13.15
C SER A 56 -5.95 -25.02 13.74
N THR A 57 -5.80 -25.04 15.07
CA THR A 57 -5.16 -26.16 15.79
C THR A 57 -5.84 -27.52 15.59
N THR A 58 -7.08 -27.55 15.12
CA THR A 58 -7.87 -28.78 14.93
C THR A 58 -7.96 -29.24 13.48
N LYS A 59 -7.82 -28.32 12.52
CA LYS A 59 -8.04 -28.63 11.09
C LYS A 59 -6.79 -28.55 10.23
N ASN A 60 -5.66 -28.04 10.75
CA ASN A 60 -4.41 -27.88 10.00
C ASN A 60 -4.66 -27.28 8.62
N VAL A 61 -5.19 -26.07 8.59
CA VAL A 61 -5.53 -25.36 7.36
C VAL A 61 -4.37 -24.43 6.98
N PRO A 62 -3.83 -24.49 5.76
CA PRO A 62 -2.76 -23.59 5.35
C PRO A 62 -3.27 -22.15 5.25
N VAL A 63 -2.54 -21.24 5.88
CA VAL A 63 -2.78 -19.78 5.85
C VAL A 63 -1.47 -19.07 5.53
N ILE A 64 -1.56 -17.82 5.05
CA ILE A 64 -0.38 -17.05 4.69
C ILE A 64 0.02 -16.18 5.88
N ARG A 65 1.27 -16.24 6.31
CA ARG A 65 1.89 -15.27 7.24
C ARG A 65 2.74 -14.29 6.44
N LEU A 66 2.38 -13.02 6.45
CA LEU A 66 3.06 -11.91 5.80
C LEU A 66 3.69 -11.01 6.86
N TYR A 67 4.94 -10.60 6.67
CA TYR A 67 5.61 -9.65 7.58
C TYR A 67 6.66 -8.84 6.83
N GLN A 68 6.88 -7.62 7.31
CA GLN A 68 7.92 -6.75 6.78
C GLN A 68 9.28 -7.13 7.37
N MET A 69 10.22 -7.45 6.48
CA MET A 69 11.60 -7.81 6.81
C MET A 69 12.50 -6.59 7.02
N ALA A 70 12.31 -5.54 6.23
CA ALA A 70 13.14 -4.34 6.24
C ALA A 70 12.45 -3.16 5.51
N GLY A 71 13.04 -1.98 5.60
CA GLY A 71 12.60 -0.78 4.88
C GLY A 71 11.68 0.12 5.71
N ALA A 72 10.97 1.02 5.01
CA ALA A 72 10.09 2.00 5.62
C ALA A 72 8.77 1.37 6.09
N SER A 73 8.27 1.79 7.25
CA SER A 73 6.93 1.38 7.72
C SER A 73 5.87 1.84 6.73
N LEU A 74 4.88 1.00 6.48
CA LEU A 74 3.76 1.33 5.60
C LEU A 74 2.52 1.69 6.42
N THR A 75 1.83 2.75 6.00
CA THR A 75 0.54 3.13 6.59
C THR A 75 -0.60 2.43 5.85
N GLN A 76 -1.56 1.94 6.62
CA GLN A 76 -2.81 1.37 6.18
C GLN A 76 -3.94 2.28 6.65
N GLU A 77 -4.87 2.60 5.76
CA GLU A 77 -6.10 3.30 6.14
C GLU A 77 -7.28 2.34 6.11
N TYR A 78 -7.83 2.06 7.30
CA TYR A 78 -9.06 1.31 7.50
C TYR A 78 -9.66 1.67 8.87
N THR A 79 -10.94 1.34 9.07
CA THR A 79 -11.61 1.43 10.37
C THR A 79 -11.51 0.09 11.11
N GLU A 80 -10.93 0.09 12.30
CA GLU A 80 -10.90 -1.08 13.18
C GLU A 80 -12.31 -1.54 13.53
N GLY A 81 -12.49 -2.84 13.75
CA GLY A 81 -13.80 -3.41 14.05
C GLY A 81 -14.73 -3.54 12.83
N GLY A 82 -14.23 -3.28 11.61
CA GLY A 82 -14.99 -3.42 10.37
C GLY A 82 -14.30 -4.28 9.31
N HIS A 83 -15.07 -4.67 8.30
CA HIS A 83 -14.59 -5.34 7.09
C HIS A 83 -14.41 -4.32 5.98
N GLN A 84 -13.17 -4.00 5.65
CA GLN A 84 -12.86 -2.99 4.64
C GLN A 84 -11.65 -3.39 3.81
N VAL A 85 -11.59 -2.91 2.57
CA VAL A 85 -10.35 -2.94 1.79
C VAL A 85 -9.44 -1.85 2.33
N VAL A 86 -8.20 -2.22 2.65
CA VAL A 86 -7.19 -1.26 3.10
C VAL A 86 -6.92 -0.22 2.01
N ASN A 87 -6.94 1.05 2.38
CA ASN A 87 -6.48 2.14 1.54
C ASN A 87 -4.95 2.28 1.63
N PHE A 88 -4.34 2.63 0.49
CA PHE A 88 -2.89 2.75 0.25
C PHE A 88 -2.13 1.43 0.12
N THR A 89 -1.85 0.73 1.22
CA THR A 89 -1.11 -0.54 1.14
C THR A 89 -2.06 -1.67 0.82
N ARG A 90 -2.31 -1.91 -0.47
CA ARG A 90 -3.23 -2.96 -0.89
C ARG A 90 -2.53 -4.31 -0.95
N ILE A 91 -3.17 -5.29 -0.35
CA ILE A 91 -2.77 -6.68 -0.44
C ILE A 91 -3.76 -7.39 -1.36
N ARG A 92 -3.23 -8.07 -2.37
CA ARG A 92 -4.01 -8.86 -3.32
C ARG A 92 -3.46 -10.27 -3.35
N LEU A 93 -4.36 -11.22 -3.55
CA LEU A 93 -3.99 -12.60 -3.86
C LEU A 93 -4.35 -12.89 -5.31
N VAL A 94 -3.47 -13.58 -6.04
CA VAL A 94 -3.82 -14.16 -7.33
C VAL A 94 -3.96 -15.65 -7.13
N ASP A 95 -5.12 -16.19 -7.49
CA ASP A 95 -5.41 -17.61 -7.36
C ASP A 95 -4.65 -18.45 -8.40
N PRO A 96 -4.61 -19.79 -8.24
CA PRO A 96 -3.99 -20.69 -9.22
C PRO A 96 -4.53 -20.59 -10.64
N THR A 97 -5.72 -20.01 -10.83
CA THR A 97 -6.34 -19.79 -12.16
C THR A 97 -5.95 -18.43 -12.77
N GLY A 98 -5.23 -17.60 -12.02
CA GLY A 98 -4.81 -16.25 -12.43
C GLY A 98 -5.77 -15.13 -12.00
N LYS A 99 -6.83 -15.43 -11.23
CA LYS A 99 -7.80 -14.42 -10.80
C LYS A 99 -7.25 -13.60 -9.63
N SER A 100 -7.23 -12.28 -9.77
CA SER A 100 -6.86 -11.38 -8.68
C SER A 100 -8.04 -11.12 -7.74
N LEU A 101 -7.82 -11.38 -6.46
CA LEU A 101 -8.76 -11.21 -5.36
C LEU A 101 -8.21 -10.16 -4.39
N LYS A 102 -9.10 -9.28 -3.91
CA LYS A 102 -8.77 -8.28 -2.89
C LYS A 102 -8.79 -8.95 -1.52
N VAL A 103 -7.83 -8.60 -0.67
CA VAL A 103 -7.83 -8.99 0.73
C VAL A 103 -8.48 -7.88 1.55
N GLN A 104 -9.40 -8.26 2.45
CA GLN A 104 -10.15 -7.33 3.31
C GLN A 104 -9.71 -7.48 4.76
N THR A 105 -9.80 -6.41 5.56
CA THR A 105 -9.53 -6.49 6.99
C THR A 105 -10.55 -7.39 7.68
N ALA A 106 -10.08 -8.26 8.56
CA ALA A 106 -10.95 -8.91 9.52
C ALA A 106 -11.36 -7.92 10.62
N ILE A 107 -12.50 -8.15 11.26
CA ILE A 107 -12.94 -7.39 12.45
C ILE A 107 -11.90 -7.37 13.58
N SER A 108 -11.04 -8.39 13.65
CA SER A 108 -9.98 -8.54 14.65
C SER A 108 -8.68 -7.79 14.30
N MET A 109 -8.58 -7.18 13.12
CA MET A 109 -7.42 -6.41 12.69
C MET A 109 -7.28 -5.13 13.54
N ARG A 110 -6.05 -4.85 14.02
CA ARG A 110 -5.72 -3.68 14.84
C ARG A 110 -4.44 -3.03 14.32
N GLY A 111 -4.26 -1.74 14.58
CA GLY A 111 -3.03 -1.04 14.20
C GLY A 111 -2.98 -0.66 12.72
N LYS A 112 -2.81 0.63 12.48
CA LYS A 112 -2.81 1.21 11.11
C LYS A 112 -1.43 1.25 10.46
N THR A 113 -0.41 0.75 11.14
CA THR A 113 0.97 0.78 10.64
C THR A 113 1.47 -0.64 10.56
N ILE A 114 2.03 -1.03 9.40
CA ILE A 114 2.80 -2.26 9.29
C ILE A 114 4.18 -1.97 9.90
N GLU A 115 4.41 -2.49 11.09
CA GLU A 115 5.72 -2.41 11.74
C GLU A 115 6.64 -3.55 11.28
N LYS A 116 7.95 -3.31 11.37
CA LYS A 116 8.96 -4.30 11.00
C LYS A 116 8.85 -5.52 11.92
N GLY A 117 8.75 -6.70 11.32
CA GLY A 117 8.66 -7.97 12.03
C GLY A 117 7.27 -8.31 12.57
N GLU A 118 6.28 -7.41 12.50
CA GLU A 118 4.91 -7.71 12.91
C GLU A 118 4.26 -8.67 11.90
N PRO A 119 3.73 -9.82 12.34
CA PRO A 119 3.10 -10.78 11.46
C PRO A 119 1.62 -10.43 11.23
N PHE A 120 1.26 -10.34 9.96
CA PHE A 120 -0.11 -10.35 9.49
C PHE A 120 -0.43 -11.73 8.92
N TYR A 121 -1.67 -12.16 9.08
CA TYR A 121 -2.15 -13.46 8.64
C TYR A 121 -3.29 -13.27 7.64
N ILE A 122 -3.15 -13.87 6.47
CA ILE A 122 -4.19 -13.90 5.44
C ILE A 122 -4.82 -15.29 5.43
N PHE A 123 -6.14 -15.34 5.57
CA PHE A 123 -6.90 -16.57 5.68
C PHE A 123 -8.23 -16.48 4.93
N TYR A 124 -8.79 -17.63 4.60
CA TYR A 124 -10.12 -17.74 4.03
C TYR A 124 -11.14 -18.16 5.10
N TYR A 125 -12.29 -17.50 5.11
CA TYR A 125 -13.40 -17.87 5.99
C TYR A 125 -14.72 -17.34 5.45
N ASN A 126 -15.54 -18.22 4.87
CA ASN A 126 -16.85 -17.87 4.37
C ASN A 126 -17.81 -17.53 5.52
N THR A 127 -18.25 -16.27 5.59
CA THR A 127 -19.20 -15.76 6.59
C THR A 127 -20.67 -16.01 6.21
N GLY A 128 -20.94 -16.49 4.99
CA GLY A 128 -22.29 -16.64 4.43
C GLY A 128 -22.96 -15.31 4.07
N GLY A 129 -22.27 -14.19 4.26
CA GLY A 129 -22.76 -12.85 3.93
C GLY A 129 -22.50 -12.47 2.46
N THR A 130 -22.83 -11.22 2.13
CA THR A 130 -22.67 -10.64 0.78
C THR A 130 -21.23 -10.20 0.47
N GLU A 131 -20.35 -10.18 1.46
CA GLU A 131 -18.97 -9.72 1.36
C GLU A 131 -18.11 -10.76 0.61
N SER A 132 -17.88 -10.56 -0.68
CA SER A 132 -17.02 -11.42 -1.50
C SER A 132 -15.88 -10.61 -2.12
N PRO A 133 -14.62 -11.10 -2.12
CA PRO A 133 -14.18 -12.43 -1.67
C PRO A 133 -13.99 -12.50 -0.14
N TRP A 134 -14.32 -13.65 0.47
CA TRP A 134 -14.17 -13.96 1.90
C TRP A 134 -12.70 -14.24 2.31
N ILE A 135 -11.80 -13.39 1.84
CA ILE A 135 -10.36 -13.46 2.12
C ILE A 135 -10.00 -12.30 3.03
N TRP A 136 -9.49 -12.65 4.20
CA TRP A 136 -9.34 -11.76 5.32
C TRP A 136 -7.87 -11.62 5.71
N ILE A 137 -7.48 -10.43 6.19
CA ILE A 137 -6.20 -10.18 6.85
C ILE A 137 -6.41 -9.75 8.30
N THR A 138 -5.55 -10.24 9.20
CA THR A 138 -5.52 -9.84 10.61
C THR A 138 -4.11 -9.92 11.17
N ASN A 139 -3.76 -9.07 12.14
CA ASN A 139 -2.59 -9.25 13.02
C ASN A 139 -2.94 -9.92 14.35
N ASP A 140 -4.20 -10.31 14.57
CA ASP A 140 -4.61 -11.07 15.74
C ASP A 140 -4.43 -12.58 15.49
N PRO A 141 -3.41 -13.23 16.07
CA PRO A 141 -3.16 -14.65 15.86
C PRO A 141 -4.31 -15.54 16.38
N SER A 142 -5.06 -15.10 17.40
CA SER A 142 -6.16 -15.89 17.96
C SER A 142 -7.27 -16.12 16.94
N ARG A 143 -7.50 -15.15 16.04
CA ARG A 143 -8.48 -15.25 14.94
C ARG A 143 -8.13 -16.36 13.95
N VAL A 144 -6.87 -16.75 13.87
CA VAL A 144 -6.36 -17.71 12.87
C VAL A 144 -6.08 -19.08 13.49
N PHE A 145 -5.46 -19.11 14.67
CA PHE A 145 -5.06 -20.37 15.31
C PHE A 145 -6.14 -20.94 16.23
N ALA A 146 -6.92 -20.09 16.91
CA ALA A 146 -7.94 -20.52 17.87
C ALA A 146 -9.37 -20.47 17.32
N SER A 147 -9.56 -20.02 16.07
CA SER A 147 -10.89 -19.87 15.46
C SER A 147 -11.08 -20.80 14.25
N THR A 148 -12.27 -20.71 13.65
CA THR A 148 -12.57 -21.41 12.40
C THR A 148 -11.99 -20.62 11.23
N VAL A 149 -11.08 -21.27 10.51
CA VAL A 149 -10.61 -20.89 9.17
C VAL A 149 -10.92 -22.04 8.21
N GLN A 150 -10.96 -21.73 6.92
CA GLN A 150 -11.28 -22.68 5.86
C GLN A 150 -10.14 -22.73 4.84
N PRO A 151 -9.93 -23.86 4.16
CA PRO A 151 -8.91 -23.95 3.12
C PRO A 151 -9.23 -23.00 1.97
N PHE A 152 -8.18 -22.44 1.37
CA PHE A 152 -8.30 -21.68 0.15
C PHE A 152 -8.79 -22.58 -0.99
N SER A 153 -9.65 -22.02 -1.84
CA SER A 153 -10.13 -22.69 -3.05
C SER A 153 -9.95 -21.74 -4.25
N PRO A 154 -9.33 -22.18 -5.35
CA PRO A 154 -8.78 -23.52 -5.56
C PRO A 154 -7.48 -23.77 -4.79
N HIS A 155 -7.17 -25.04 -4.53
CA HIS A 155 -5.89 -25.47 -3.95
C HIS A 155 -4.75 -25.27 -4.95
N GLY A 156 -3.55 -24.97 -4.44
CA GLY A 156 -2.35 -24.84 -5.28
C GLY A 156 -1.47 -23.65 -4.91
N THR A 157 -0.71 -23.17 -5.89
CA THR A 157 0.18 -22.03 -5.70
C THR A 157 -0.59 -20.74 -5.91
N TRP A 158 -0.67 -19.95 -4.85
CA TRP A 158 -1.22 -18.60 -4.85
C TRP A 158 -0.10 -17.58 -4.89
N LYS A 159 -0.35 -16.42 -5.49
CA LYS A 159 0.62 -15.32 -5.50
C LYS A 159 0.16 -14.19 -4.61
N VAL A 160 1.02 -13.80 -3.67
CA VAL A 160 0.80 -12.64 -2.79
C VAL A 160 1.38 -11.42 -3.47
N LEU A 161 0.58 -10.36 -3.58
CA LEU A 161 0.99 -9.06 -4.11
C LEU A 161 0.74 -7.99 -3.05
N VAL A 162 1.76 -7.19 -2.76
CA VAL A 162 1.63 -5.96 -1.97
C VAL A 162 1.95 -4.79 -2.88
N THR A 163 1.04 -3.83 -2.94
CA THR A 163 1.18 -2.60 -3.72
C THR A 163 1.09 -1.39 -2.81
N ASP A 164 2.01 -0.44 -2.96
CA ASP A 164 1.90 0.88 -2.34
C ASP A 164 1.20 1.83 -3.30
N GLU A 165 -0.07 2.11 -3.03
CA GLU A 165 -0.89 3.02 -3.81
C GLU A 165 -0.97 4.43 -3.21
N LYS A 166 -0.29 4.71 -2.08
CA LYS A 166 -0.27 6.06 -1.51
C LYS A 166 0.42 7.05 -2.43
N ASP A 167 1.57 6.62 -2.95
CA ASP A 167 2.53 7.51 -3.57
C ASP A 167 2.85 7.12 -5.02
N THR A 168 2.90 5.81 -5.34
CA THR A 168 3.51 5.34 -6.60
C THR A 168 2.73 4.27 -7.37
N ASN A 169 1.69 3.67 -6.78
CA ASN A 169 0.96 2.52 -7.33
C ASN A 169 1.92 1.38 -7.77
N MET A 170 3.02 1.21 -7.04
CA MET A 170 4.05 0.23 -7.37
C MET A 170 3.81 -1.10 -6.66
N VAL A 171 4.12 -2.19 -7.35
CA VAL A 171 4.27 -3.50 -6.70
C VAL A 171 5.57 -3.47 -5.90
N ILE A 172 5.45 -3.52 -4.58
CA ILE A 172 6.60 -3.52 -3.65
C ILE A 172 6.99 -4.93 -3.22
N PHE A 173 6.06 -5.90 -3.36
CA PHE A 173 6.34 -7.30 -3.08
C PHE A 173 5.46 -8.22 -3.92
N GLN A 174 6.08 -9.29 -4.40
CA GLN A 174 5.43 -10.41 -5.06
C GLN A 174 6.10 -11.72 -4.63
N GLN A 175 5.32 -12.68 -4.17
CA GLN A 175 5.83 -14.02 -3.87
C GLN A 175 4.77 -15.10 -4.10
N ASP A 176 5.21 -16.22 -4.65
CA ASP A 176 4.38 -17.43 -4.75
C ASP A 176 4.39 -18.19 -3.42
N VAL A 177 3.22 -18.66 -3.00
CA VAL A 177 2.97 -19.34 -1.72
C VAL A 177 2.06 -20.54 -1.98
N ARG A 178 2.44 -21.72 -1.48
CA ARG A 178 1.68 -22.96 -1.67
C ARG A 178 0.64 -23.14 -0.57
N LEU A 179 -0.62 -23.32 -0.95
CA LEU A 179 -1.80 -23.47 -0.07
C LEU A 179 -2.67 -24.67 -0.46
#